data_AF-A0A2T2TLH2-F1
#
_entry.id   AF-A0A2T2TLH2-F1
#
_cell.length_a   1.000
_cell.length_b   1.000
_cell.length_c   1.000
_cell.angle_alpha   90.00
_cell.angle_beta   90.00
_cell.angle_gamma   90.00
#
_symmetry.space_group_name_H-M   'P 1'
#
loop_
_entity.id
_entity.type
_entity.pdbx_description
1 polymer ?
#
loop_
_entity_poly.entity_id
_entity_poly.type
_entity_poly.pdbx_seq_one_letter_code
_entity_poly.pdbx_strand_id
1 'polypeptide(L)'
;EYDSQNLNILLSTDPAPNHDQYNEIATGKSLSGKATAPYSDEALIGIGEVSKGEGDGSTFSGDATADDVIREYFDQIAQNYDNGQEAPNAYTTDEGVDMSQFTNKLILGAVAYSQGTDKYLGDVLNTSDSPNSQDGDNPYSTLGHTFDEGFGYFGAPREFNAFFDDSGIDGALDRNGDGAIDLESEYTYTWADYAYDRGSVGGNFHTEAFNAFLKGRTAIVNEAAESEIRSHAADAREAWEKVVAANVVHYLNSMESDVEAGISDSEIDERNNTDFNAHWAEAKLFVWTLQYNPTGVAASDALDLQSLHTTLGAAPPYDEYDQNGASGVKNNVTGPAKQAIQDAFEDPAFDEALSDW
;
A
#
# COMPACT_ATOMS: atom_id res chain seq x y z
N GLU A 1 -14.68 23.79 3.07
CA GLU A 1 -13.99 23.89 1.76
C GLU A 1 -13.81 22.51 1.12
N TYR A 2 -13.40 21.49 1.89
CA TYR A 2 -13.34 20.10 1.40
C TYR A 2 -14.74 19.50 1.12
N ASP A 3 -15.68 19.58 2.07
CA ASP A 3 -17.05 19.02 1.88
C ASP A 3 -17.89 19.75 0.81
N SER A 4 -17.47 20.95 0.41
CA SER A 4 -18.16 21.73 -0.63
C SER A 4 -17.86 21.25 -2.05
N GLN A 5 -16.88 20.35 -2.23
CA GLN A 5 -16.57 19.79 -3.56
C GLN A 5 -17.61 18.74 -4.01
N ASN A 6 -18.31 18.09 -3.06
CA ASN A 6 -19.38 17.11 -3.32
C ASN A 6 -19.00 16.16 -4.47
N LEU A 7 -17.86 15.50 -4.30
CA LEU A 7 -17.27 14.62 -5.30
C LEU A 7 -18.12 13.34 -5.41
N ASN A 8 -18.36 12.91 -6.65
CA ASN A 8 -19.01 11.64 -6.94
C ASN A 8 -18.07 10.49 -6.58
N ILE A 9 -18.63 9.43 -6.02
CA ILE A 9 -17.94 8.14 -5.95
C ILE A 9 -17.93 7.53 -7.36
N LEU A 10 -16.73 7.14 -7.82
CA LEU A 10 -16.55 6.48 -9.12
C LEU A 10 -16.42 4.95 -9.01
N LEU A 11 -16.42 4.43 -7.78
CA LEU A 11 -16.42 3.00 -7.50
C LEU A 11 -17.74 2.38 -7.98
N SER A 12 -17.64 1.25 -8.68
CA SER A 12 -18.79 0.48 -9.15
C SER A 12 -18.70 -0.95 -8.63
N THR A 13 -19.81 -1.45 -8.08
CA THR A 13 -20.00 -2.82 -7.59
C THR A 13 -21.27 -3.42 -8.20
N ASP A 14 -21.48 -4.73 -8.04
CA ASP A 14 -22.76 -5.38 -8.36
C ASP A 14 -23.22 -6.23 -7.15
N PRO A 15 -24.28 -5.84 -6.43
CA PRO A 15 -25.13 -4.68 -6.67
C PRO A 15 -24.41 -3.33 -6.50
N ALA A 16 -24.99 -2.24 -7.02
CA ALA A 16 -24.36 -0.91 -6.97
C ALA A 16 -24.20 -0.38 -5.53
N PRO A 17 -23.24 0.52 -5.25
CA PRO A 17 -23.13 1.16 -3.95
C PRO A 17 -24.40 1.96 -3.62
N ASN A 18 -24.79 1.99 -2.34
CA ASN A 18 -25.86 2.86 -1.84
C ASN A 18 -25.39 4.30 -1.52
N HIS A 19 -24.10 4.59 -1.73
CA HIS A 19 -23.47 5.90 -1.60
C HIS A 19 -23.05 6.41 -2.98
N ASP A 20 -23.49 7.61 -3.34
CA ASP A 20 -23.15 8.26 -4.61
C ASP A 20 -22.09 9.36 -4.43
N GLN A 21 -21.88 9.83 -3.19
CA GLN A 21 -21.02 10.98 -2.87
C GLN A 21 -20.07 10.68 -1.72
N TYR A 22 -18.85 11.21 -1.78
CA TYR A 22 -17.84 11.00 -0.71
C TYR A 22 -18.29 11.53 0.67
N ASN A 23 -19.08 12.62 0.69
CA ASN A 23 -19.56 13.22 1.94
C ASN A 23 -20.68 12.41 2.62
N GLU A 24 -21.22 11.40 1.96
CA GLU A 24 -22.15 10.45 2.58
C GLU A 24 -21.41 9.44 3.46
N ILE A 25 -20.13 9.17 3.16
CA ILE A 25 -19.26 8.27 3.92
C ILE A 25 -18.38 9.03 4.91
N ALA A 26 -17.75 10.14 4.47
CA ALA A 26 -16.79 10.87 5.28
C ALA A 26 -16.79 12.38 4.98
N THR A 27 -16.89 13.19 6.05
CA THR A 27 -16.80 14.65 5.97
C THR A 27 -15.52 15.18 6.63
N GLY A 28 -15.06 16.35 6.17
CA GLY A 28 -13.95 17.10 6.76
C GLY A 28 -12.57 16.47 6.60
N LYS A 29 -12.44 15.44 5.74
CA LYS A 29 -11.18 14.75 5.51
C LYS A 29 -10.36 15.49 4.45
N SER A 30 -9.06 15.68 4.72
CA SER A 30 -8.10 16.30 3.80
C SER A 30 -7.05 15.26 3.41
N LEU A 31 -7.01 14.86 2.14
CA LEU A 31 -6.00 13.92 1.65
C LEU A 31 -4.60 14.54 1.76
N SER A 32 -4.44 15.78 1.30
CA SER A 32 -3.18 16.51 1.42
C SER A 32 -2.75 16.66 2.88
N GLY A 33 -3.69 16.97 3.77
CA GLY A 33 -3.38 17.10 5.20
C GLY A 33 -2.93 15.80 5.87
N LYS A 34 -3.29 14.63 5.31
CA LYS A 34 -2.76 13.34 5.76
C LYS A 34 -1.39 13.05 5.14
N ALA A 35 -1.22 13.33 3.85
CA ALA A 35 0.05 13.12 3.14
C ALA A 35 1.19 14.00 3.68
N THR A 36 0.87 15.20 4.18
CA THR A 36 1.84 16.14 4.78
C THR A 36 1.79 16.14 6.32
N ALA A 37 1.27 15.08 6.93
CA ALA A 37 1.26 14.97 8.40
C ALA A 37 2.63 14.47 8.91
N PRO A 38 3.00 14.72 10.18
CA PRO A 38 4.34 14.37 10.68
C PRO A 38 4.76 12.89 10.56
N TYR A 39 3.79 11.95 10.50
CA TYR A 39 3.99 10.50 10.32
C TYR A 39 4.04 10.07 8.84
N SER A 40 3.95 11.01 7.90
CA SER A 40 3.90 10.78 6.45
C SER A 40 4.84 11.72 5.68
N ASP A 41 5.05 12.93 6.19
CA ASP A 41 5.87 14.01 5.61
C ASP A 41 7.36 13.74 5.83
N GLU A 42 7.80 12.59 5.34
CA GLU A 42 9.17 12.12 5.41
C GLU A 42 9.73 11.97 3.99
N ALA A 43 11.03 12.25 3.86
CA ALA A 43 11.72 12.07 2.59
C ALA A 43 11.69 10.59 2.18
N LEU A 44 11.32 10.31 0.94
CA LEU A 44 11.35 8.97 0.38
C LEU A 44 12.81 8.50 0.23
N ILE A 45 13.16 7.35 0.81
CA ILE A 45 14.54 6.86 0.81
C ILE A 45 15.01 6.61 -0.63
N GLY A 46 16.17 7.14 -1.01
CA GLY A 46 16.73 6.99 -2.37
C GLY A 46 15.98 7.74 -3.48
N ILE A 47 15.02 8.63 -3.16
CA ILE A 47 14.20 9.31 -4.17
C ILE A 47 15.00 10.20 -5.12
N GLY A 48 16.13 10.74 -4.66
CA GLY A 48 16.99 11.64 -5.46
C GLY A 48 17.60 10.98 -6.70
N GLU A 49 17.55 9.66 -6.79
CA GLU A 49 18.00 8.90 -7.96
C GLU A 49 16.89 8.71 -9.01
N VAL A 50 15.63 8.87 -8.62
CA VAL A 50 14.46 8.66 -9.50
C VAL A 50 14.30 9.84 -10.44
N SER A 51 14.27 9.54 -11.74
CA SER A 51 14.00 10.51 -12.79
C SER A 51 12.58 11.07 -12.65
N LYS A 52 12.43 12.36 -12.90
CA LYS A 52 11.11 12.98 -13.04
C LYS A 52 10.43 12.61 -14.36
N GLY A 53 11.18 12.09 -15.34
CA GLY A 53 10.63 11.70 -16.63
C GLY A 53 10.49 12.81 -17.66
N GLU A 54 11.07 14.00 -17.43
CA GLU A 54 10.97 15.16 -18.34
C GLU A 54 11.90 15.12 -19.57
N GLY A 55 12.62 14.00 -19.79
CA GLY A 55 13.56 13.84 -20.92
C GLY A 55 14.82 14.71 -20.84
N ASP A 56 15.00 15.49 -19.76
CA ASP A 56 16.13 16.39 -19.52
C ASP A 56 17.14 15.85 -18.49
N GLY A 57 16.87 14.66 -17.94
CA GLY A 57 17.68 14.02 -16.91
C GLY A 57 17.47 14.58 -15.51
N SER A 58 16.42 15.38 -15.29
CA SER A 58 16.04 15.85 -13.96
C SER A 58 15.59 14.69 -13.07
N THR A 59 16.02 14.73 -11.81
CA THR A 59 15.58 13.82 -10.76
C THR A 59 14.83 14.59 -9.68
N PHE A 60 14.14 13.88 -8.82
CA PHE A 60 13.58 14.47 -7.61
C PHE A 60 14.68 15.00 -6.69
N SER A 61 14.33 15.96 -5.84
CA SER A 61 15.23 16.36 -4.74
C SER A 61 15.39 15.21 -3.77
N GLY A 62 16.57 15.05 -3.16
CA GLY A 62 16.83 13.98 -2.19
C GLY A 62 16.01 14.07 -0.90
N ASP A 63 15.31 15.19 -0.68
CA ASP A 63 14.36 15.43 0.41
C ASP A 63 12.89 15.41 -0.04
N ALA A 64 12.60 14.98 -1.28
CA ALA A 64 11.23 14.90 -1.78
C ALA A 64 10.40 13.89 -0.99
N THR A 65 9.18 14.28 -0.64
CA THR A 65 8.22 13.44 0.08
C THR A 65 7.24 12.76 -0.87
N ALA A 66 6.38 11.90 -0.34
CA ALA A 66 5.28 11.31 -1.10
C ALA A 66 4.33 12.37 -1.68
N ASP A 67 4.01 13.45 -0.96
CA ASP A 67 3.15 14.53 -1.46
C ASP A 67 3.81 15.27 -2.63
N ASP A 68 5.13 15.52 -2.56
CA ASP A 68 5.87 16.14 -3.66
C ASP A 68 5.81 15.30 -4.94
N VAL A 69 6.06 13.99 -4.83
CA VAL A 69 6.04 13.07 -5.97
C VAL A 69 4.63 12.92 -6.55
N ILE A 70 3.61 12.77 -5.69
CA ILE A 70 2.20 12.67 -6.12
C ILE A 70 1.78 13.92 -6.91
N ARG A 71 2.12 15.12 -6.42
CA ARG A 71 1.75 16.38 -7.09
C ARG A 71 2.46 16.53 -8.43
N GLU A 72 3.77 16.30 -8.45
CA GLU A 72 4.57 16.33 -9.67
C GLU A 72 3.97 15.41 -10.74
N TYR A 73 3.68 14.16 -10.38
CA TYR A 73 3.13 13.20 -11.32
C TYR A 73 1.69 13.48 -11.74
N PHE A 74 0.84 14.01 -10.85
CA PHE A 74 -0.48 14.49 -11.28
C PHE A 74 -0.37 15.63 -12.30
N ASP A 75 0.53 16.59 -12.07
CA ASP A 75 0.74 17.72 -12.97
C ASP A 75 1.29 17.26 -14.32
N GLN A 76 2.22 16.30 -14.33
CA GLN A 76 2.76 15.71 -15.57
C GLN A 76 1.71 14.90 -16.33
N ILE A 77 0.95 14.03 -15.67
CA ILE A 77 -0.12 13.26 -16.31
C ILE A 77 -1.14 14.21 -16.97
N ALA A 78 -1.55 15.27 -16.28
CA ALA A 78 -2.48 16.27 -16.82
C ALA A 78 -1.89 16.98 -18.05
N GLN A 79 -0.63 17.43 -17.97
CA GLN A 79 0.06 18.07 -19.09
C GLN A 79 0.20 17.14 -20.30
N ASN A 80 0.50 15.86 -20.08
CA ASN A 80 0.61 14.88 -21.15
C ASN A 80 -0.71 14.69 -21.91
N TYR A 81 -1.83 14.59 -21.19
CA TYR A 81 -3.16 14.55 -21.81
C TYR A 81 -3.50 15.86 -22.54
N ASP A 82 -3.19 17.03 -21.97
CA ASP A 82 -3.38 18.32 -22.63
C ASP A 82 -2.56 18.45 -23.92
N ASN A 83 -1.39 17.80 -23.96
CA ASN A 83 -0.52 17.70 -25.13
C ASN A 83 -0.96 16.62 -26.14
N GLY A 84 -2.06 15.91 -25.87
CA GLY A 84 -2.64 14.92 -26.76
C GLY A 84 -1.99 13.54 -26.70
N GLN A 85 -1.24 13.23 -25.64
CA GLN A 85 -0.82 11.86 -25.38
C GLN A 85 -2.01 11.02 -24.91
N GLU A 86 -1.95 9.72 -25.18
CA GLU A 86 -2.94 8.73 -24.74
C GLU A 86 -2.25 7.70 -23.82
N ALA A 87 -3.04 6.96 -23.05
CA ALA A 87 -2.55 5.83 -22.29
C ALA A 87 -1.87 4.78 -23.20
N PRO A 88 -0.74 4.16 -22.78
CA PRO A 88 -0.07 4.36 -21.50
C PRO A 88 0.87 5.57 -21.46
N ASN A 89 1.29 6.12 -22.61
CA ASN A 89 2.29 7.21 -22.68
C ASN A 89 1.90 8.43 -21.83
N ALA A 90 0.61 8.73 -21.71
CA ALA A 90 0.15 9.84 -20.88
C ALA A 90 0.56 9.71 -19.39
N TYR A 91 0.77 8.49 -18.90
CA TYR A 91 1.17 8.22 -17.51
C TYR A 91 2.49 7.46 -17.37
N THR A 92 3.23 7.26 -18.46
CA THR A 92 4.53 6.58 -18.44
C THR A 92 5.61 7.58 -18.83
N THR A 93 6.63 7.73 -17.99
CA THR A 93 7.79 8.59 -18.30
C THR A 93 8.65 8.01 -19.42
N ASP A 94 9.52 8.82 -20.02
CA ASP A 94 10.51 8.35 -21.01
C ASP A 94 11.44 7.25 -20.48
N GLU A 95 11.62 7.16 -19.14
CA GLU A 95 12.40 6.10 -18.51
C GLU A 95 11.58 4.84 -18.16
N GLY A 96 10.29 4.81 -18.48
CA GLY A 96 9.38 3.69 -18.20
C GLY A 96 8.73 3.71 -16.81
N VAL A 97 8.94 4.76 -16.00
CA VAL A 97 8.25 4.89 -14.71
C VAL A 97 6.75 5.10 -14.92
N ASP A 98 5.92 4.23 -14.34
CA ASP A 98 4.46 4.35 -14.31
C ASP A 98 4.02 5.33 -13.21
N MET A 99 3.72 6.56 -13.62
CA MET A 99 3.28 7.66 -12.74
C MET A 99 1.94 7.36 -12.07
N SER A 100 1.08 6.57 -12.72
CA SER A 100 -0.23 6.21 -12.18
C SER A 100 -0.07 5.24 -11.00
N GLN A 101 0.83 4.27 -11.11
CA GLN A 101 1.17 3.36 -10.01
C GLN A 101 1.83 4.09 -8.87
N PHE A 102 2.81 4.96 -9.15
CA PHE A 102 3.44 5.80 -8.12
C PHE A 102 2.41 6.60 -7.33
N THR A 103 1.50 7.28 -8.03
CA THR A 103 0.44 8.03 -7.39
C THR A 103 -0.44 7.15 -6.51
N ASN A 104 -0.91 6.01 -7.03
CA ASN A 104 -1.80 5.10 -6.32
C ASN A 104 -1.14 4.53 -5.06
N LYS A 105 0.06 3.93 -5.19
CA LYS A 105 0.70 3.24 -4.07
C LYS A 105 1.33 4.19 -3.06
N LEU A 106 1.77 5.39 -3.47
CA LEU A 106 2.17 6.41 -2.49
C LEU A 106 0.98 6.85 -1.63
N ILE A 107 -0.22 7.00 -2.19
CA ILE A 107 -1.42 7.23 -1.38
C ILE A 107 -1.67 6.04 -0.46
N LEU A 108 -1.52 4.81 -0.96
CA LEU A 108 -1.73 3.61 -0.16
C LEU A 108 -0.74 3.50 1.01
N GLY A 109 0.53 3.82 0.80
CA GLY A 109 1.59 3.78 1.82
C GLY A 109 1.62 5.01 2.72
N ALA A 110 1.87 6.19 2.14
CA ALA A 110 2.05 7.42 2.88
C ALA A 110 0.74 7.93 3.52
N VAL A 111 -0.43 7.55 3.00
CA VAL A 111 -1.70 7.93 3.63
C VAL A 111 -2.36 6.77 4.35
N ALA A 112 -2.74 5.70 3.65
CA ALA A 112 -3.57 4.67 4.30
C ALA A 112 -2.78 3.85 5.32
N TYR A 113 -1.60 3.36 4.95
CA TYR A 113 -0.76 2.56 5.82
C TYR A 113 -0.22 3.38 6.99
N SER A 114 0.42 4.53 6.76
CA SER A 114 0.96 5.39 7.83
C SER A 114 -0.10 5.82 8.85
N GLN A 115 -1.33 6.12 8.41
CA GLN A 115 -2.43 6.46 9.30
C GLN A 115 -2.79 5.27 10.19
N GLY A 116 -2.88 4.07 9.62
CA GLY A 116 -3.19 2.86 10.38
C GLY A 116 -2.07 2.51 11.36
N THR A 117 -0.84 2.35 10.87
CA THR A 117 0.26 1.74 11.61
C THR A 117 1.03 2.73 12.47
N ASP A 118 1.43 3.87 11.94
CA ASP A 118 2.15 4.89 12.71
C ASP A 118 1.17 5.69 13.57
N LYS A 119 0.19 6.37 12.98
CA LYS A 119 -0.66 7.27 13.75
C LYS A 119 -1.58 6.54 14.72
N TYR A 120 -2.54 5.75 14.24
CA TYR A 120 -3.62 5.25 15.11
C TYR A 120 -3.15 4.13 16.01
N LEU A 121 -2.50 3.08 15.47
CA LEU A 121 -2.03 1.94 16.26
C LEU A 121 -0.68 2.21 16.95
N GLY A 122 0.10 3.17 16.46
CA GLY A 122 1.35 3.64 17.06
C GLY A 122 1.12 4.83 17.99
N ASP A 123 1.22 6.05 17.50
CA ASP A 123 1.25 7.28 18.32
C ASP A 123 -0.01 7.47 19.17
N VAL A 124 -1.18 7.63 18.54
CA VAL A 124 -2.42 8.08 19.20
C VAL A 124 -2.90 7.07 20.24
N LEU A 125 -2.85 5.77 19.96
CA LEU A 125 -3.19 4.73 20.93
C LEU A 125 -2.32 4.85 22.19
N ASN A 126 -1.04 5.22 22.04
CA ASN A 126 -0.02 5.31 23.10
C ASN A 126 -0.08 6.60 23.93
N THR A 127 -1.01 7.52 23.64
CA THR A 127 -1.16 8.78 24.39
C THR A 127 -2.18 8.68 25.52
N SER A 128 -2.09 9.60 26.49
CA SER A 128 -3.14 9.80 27.50
C SER A 128 -4.45 10.36 26.93
N ASP A 129 -4.44 10.81 25.67
CA ASP A 129 -5.58 11.40 24.99
C ASP A 129 -6.53 10.34 24.41
N SER A 130 -6.18 9.05 24.55
CA SER A 130 -7.00 7.89 24.17
C SER A 130 -7.45 7.08 25.41
N PRO A 131 -8.19 7.66 26.36
CA PRO A 131 -8.64 6.92 27.54
C PRO A 131 -9.69 5.87 27.16
N ASN A 132 -9.75 4.77 27.92
CA ASN A 132 -10.84 3.80 27.79
C ASN A 132 -12.12 4.24 28.55
N SER A 133 -12.50 5.50 28.36
CA SER A 133 -13.75 6.08 28.87
C SER A 133 -14.62 6.54 27.70
N GLN A 134 -15.93 6.64 27.92
CA GLN A 134 -16.87 7.09 26.91
C GLN A 134 -16.43 8.40 26.26
N ASP A 135 -16.46 8.44 24.93
CA ASP A 135 -16.10 9.63 24.16
C ASP A 135 -17.32 10.56 24.00
N GLY A 136 -17.47 11.49 24.95
CA GLY A 136 -18.63 12.38 24.97
C GLY A 136 -19.94 11.61 25.03
N ASP A 137 -20.83 11.86 24.08
CA ASP A 137 -22.13 11.17 23.95
C ASP A 137 -22.08 9.96 22.98
N ASN A 138 -20.90 9.65 22.43
CA ASN A 138 -20.75 8.53 21.49
C ASN A 138 -20.97 7.18 22.19
N PRO A 139 -21.40 6.13 21.45
CA PRO A 139 -21.62 4.80 22.01
C PRO A 139 -20.32 4.00 22.24
N TYR A 140 -19.16 4.63 22.10
CA TYR A 140 -17.84 4.02 22.19
C TYR A 140 -16.92 4.81 23.12
N SER A 141 -15.83 4.17 23.58
CA SER A 141 -14.75 4.86 24.29
C SER A 141 -13.79 5.54 23.31
N THR A 142 -13.05 6.55 23.77
CA THR A 142 -12.02 7.21 22.95
C THR A 142 -10.95 6.22 22.49
N LEU A 143 -10.53 5.30 23.38
CA LEU A 143 -9.63 4.20 23.02
C LEU A 143 -10.24 3.26 21.98
N GLY A 144 -11.51 2.89 22.15
CA GLY A 144 -12.24 2.06 21.19
C GLY A 144 -12.28 2.71 19.80
N HIS A 145 -12.63 4.00 19.73
CA HIS A 145 -12.64 4.75 18.48
C HIS A 145 -11.26 4.84 17.82
N THR A 146 -10.20 5.08 18.60
CA THR A 146 -8.83 5.13 18.11
C THR A 146 -8.41 3.80 17.47
N PHE A 147 -8.76 2.70 18.13
CA PHE A 147 -8.49 1.35 17.61
C PHE A 147 -9.33 1.04 16.36
N ASP A 148 -10.61 1.44 16.37
CA ASP A 148 -11.54 1.28 15.26
C ASP A 148 -11.10 2.11 14.03
N GLU A 149 -10.50 3.29 14.21
CA GLU A 149 -9.89 4.07 13.12
C GLU A 149 -8.69 3.35 12.49
N GLY A 150 -7.81 2.75 13.31
CA GLY A 150 -6.71 1.92 12.81
C GLY A 150 -7.19 0.73 11.97
N PHE A 151 -8.26 0.06 12.43
CA PHE A 151 -8.92 -1.00 11.66
C PHE A 151 -9.57 -0.48 10.37
N GLY A 152 -10.18 0.72 10.41
CA GLY A 152 -10.75 1.37 9.24
C GLY A 152 -9.75 1.63 8.11
N TYR A 153 -8.49 1.98 8.45
CA TYR A 153 -7.43 2.11 7.43
C TYR A 153 -6.94 0.77 6.87
N PHE A 154 -7.02 -0.31 7.66
CA PHE A 154 -6.78 -1.66 7.14
C PHE A 154 -7.87 -2.04 6.13
N GLY A 155 -9.09 -1.55 6.35
CA GLY A 155 -10.12 -1.54 5.32
C GLY A 155 -10.84 -2.88 5.15
N ALA A 156 -10.80 -3.73 6.18
CA ALA A 156 -11.58 -4.95 6.21
C ALA A 156 -13.01 -4.66 6.72
N PRO A 157 -14.04 -5.31 6.18
CA PRO A 157 -15.38 -5.27 6.76
C PRO A 157 -15.38 -5.95 8.13
N ARG A 158 -16.32 -5.56 9.00
CA ARG A 158 -16.42 -6.07 10.40
C ARG A 158 -16.54 -7.59 10.49
N GLU A 159 -17.04 -8.22 9.44
CA GLU A 159 -17.24 -9.65 9.34
C GLU A 159 -16.41 -10.22 8.19
N PHE A 160 -15.13 -9.82 8.14
CA PHE A 160 -14.18 -10.09 7.07
C PHE A 160 -14.12 -11.55 6.61
N ASN A 161 -14.16 -12.52 7.53
CA ASN A 161 -14.17 -13.95 7.19
C ASN A 161 -15.38 -14.39 6.33
N ALA A 162 -16.43 -13.58 6.22
CA ALA A 162 -17.56 -13.86 5.33
C ALA A 162 -17.31 -13.44 3.89
N PHE A 163 -16.28 -12.63 3.64
CA PHE A 163 -15.94 -12.08 2.34
C PHE A 163 -15.01 -13.00 1.55
N PHE A 164 -14.50 -14.08 2.14
CA PHE A 164 -13.59 -14.95 1.42
C PHE A 164 -13.78 -16.43 1.77
N ASP A 165 -13.45 -17.29 0.81
CA ASP A 165 -13.41 -18.73 0.96
C ASP A 165 -12.30 -19.34 0.07
N ASP A 166 -12.38 -20.64 -0.22
CA ASP A 166 -11.40 -21.34 -1.07
C ASP A 166 -11.43 -20.86 -2.55
N SER A 167 -12.44 -20.08 -2.95
CA SER A 167 -12.60 -19.57 -4.32
C SER A 167 -12.06 -18.16 -4.54
N GLY A 168 -11.66 -17.47 -3.46
CA GLY A 168 -11.15 -16.10 -3.51
C GLY A 168 -11.83 -15.20 -2.49
N ILE A 169 -11.55 -13.90 -2.62
CA ILE A 169 -12.23 -12.84 -1.88
C ILE A 169 -13.28 -12.16 -2.75
N ASP A 170 -14.41 -11.88 -2.15
CA ASP A 170 -15.44 -10.98 -2.65
C ASP A 170 -15.13 -9.55 -2.17
N GLY A 171 -14.87 -8.66 -3.13
CA GLY A 171 -14.60 -7.26 -2.82
C GLY A 171 -15.85 -6.50 -2.35
N ALA A 172 -17.05 -7.00 -2.65
CA ALA A 172 -18.31 -6.32 -2.36
C ALA A 172 -19.46 -7.32 -2.15
N LEU A 173 -19.83 -7.55 -0.89
CA LEU A 173 -20.82 -8.56 -0.51
C LEU A 173 -22.06 -7.90 0.12
N ASP A 174 -23.19 -7.89 -0.60
CA ASP A 174 -24.51 -7.47 -0.08
C ASP A 174 -24.98 -8.47 0.97
N ARG A 175 -24.57 -8.22 2.21
CA ARG A 175 -24.74 -9.13 3.33
C ARG A 175 -26.15 -9.04 3.88
N ASN A 176 -26.72 -7.84 3.86
CA ASN A 176 -28.04 -7.58 4.41
C ASN A 176 -29.18 -7.93 3.43
N GLY A 177 -28.87 -8.10 2.13
CA GLY A 177 -29.76 -8.53 1.06
C GLY A 177 -30.71 -7.43 0.58
N ASP A 178 -30.35 -6.16 0.71
CA ASP A 178 -31.17 -5.01 0.30
C ASP A 178 -31.00 -4.64 -1.18
N GLY A 179 -30.06 -5.28 -1.89
CA GLY A 179 -29.79 -5.04 -3.30
C GLY A 179 -28.90 -3.83 -3.56
N ALA A 180 -28.12 -3.38 -2.58
CA ALA A 180 -27.07 -2.37 -2.72
C ALA A 180 -25.86 -2.71 -1.82
N ILE A 181 -24.70 -2.11 -2.11
CA ILE A 181 -23.49 -2.27 -1.29
C ILE A 181 -23.31 -1.07 -0.37
N ASP A 182 -23.29 -1.31 0.95
CA ASP A 182 -22.85 -0.34 1.94
C ASP A 182 -21.31 -0.26 1.99
N LEU A 183 -20.74 0.84 1.52
CA LEU A 183 -19.28 1.05 1.51
C LEU A 183 -18.64 1.16 2.91
N GLU A 184 -19.44 1.30 3.97
CA GLU A 184 -18.95 1.30 5.35
C GLU A 184 -18.90 -0.10 5.99
N SER A 185 -19.56 -1.10 5.40
CA SER A 185 -19.69 -2.43 6.04
C SER A 185 -19.66 -3.64 5.10
N GLU A 186 -19.88 -3.43 3.81
CA GLU A 186 -20.08 -4.45 2.78
C GLU A 186 -19.02 -4.38 1.66
N TYR A 187 -17.92 -3.67 1.90
CA TYR A 187 -16.82 -3.52 0.94
C TYR A 187 -15.46 -3.85 1.57
N THR A 188 -14.63 -4.56 0.83
CA THR A 188 -13.23 -4.83 1.18
C THR A 188 -12.33 -3.84 0.45
N TYR A 189 -11.56 -3.06 1.21
CA TYR A 189 -10.60 -2.11 0.65
C TYR A 189 -9.20 -2.73 0.49
N THR A 190 -8.36 -2.04 -0.28
CA THR A 190 -7.09 -2.53 -0.85
C THR A 190 -6.15 -3.24 0.13
N TRP A 191 -5.98 -2.75 1.35
CA TRP A 191 -5.06 -3.40 2.30
C TRP A 191 -5.58 -4.75 2.81
N ALA A 192 -6.88 -4.85 3.08
CA ALA A 192 -7.52 -6.09 3.46
C ALA A 192 -7.53 -7.09 2.29
N ASP A 193 -7.81 -6.60 1.08
CA ASP A 193 -7.75 -7.39 -0.16
C ASP A 193 -6.36 -8.00 -0.37
N TYR A 194 -5.31 -7.17 -0.33
CA TYR A 194 -3.92 -7.65 -0.38
C TYR A 194 -3.58 -8.63 0.74
N ALA A 195 -4.08 -8.41 1.96
CA ALA A 195 -3.83 -9.32 3.07
C ALA A 195 -4.41 -10.71 2.79
N TYR A 196 -5.58 -10.77 2.14
CA TYR A 196 -6.18 -12.04 1.73
C TYR A 196 -5.37 -12.67 0.60
N ASP A 197 -5.13 -11.94 -0.48
CA ASP A 197 -4.44 -12.47 -1.67
C ASP A 197 -3.06 -13.04 -1.35
N ARG A 198 -2.29 -12.37 -0.49
CA ARG A 198 -0.98 -12.88 -0.04
C ARG A 198 -1.14 -13.97 1.02
N GLY A 199 -2.13 -13.83 1.90
CA GLY A 199 -2.35 -14.76 2.99
C GLY A 199 -2.91 -16.11 2.54
N SER A 200 -3.69 -16.18 1.47
CA SER A 200 -4.33 -17.40 0.96
C SER A 200 -3.34 -18.35 0.26
N VAL A 201 -2.18 -17.85 -0.16
CA VAL A 201 -1.17 -18.65 -0.86
C VAL A 201 -0.08 -19.21 0.08
N GLY A 202 0.26 -18.53 1.18
CA GLY A 202 1.26 -19.06 2.13
C GLY A 202 1.42 -18.36 3.48
N GLY A 203 0.87 -17.14 3.66
CA GLY A 203 1.14 -16.32 4.84
C GLY A 203 0.06 -16.26 5.93
N ASN A 204 -1.20 -16.63 5.62
CA ASN A 204 -2.37 -16.38 6.48
C ASN A 204 -2.49 -14.92 7.00
N PHE A 205 -1.85 -13.95 6.35
CA PHE A 205 -1.72 -12.59 6.87
C PHE A 205 -3.06 -11.89 7.13
N HIS A 206 -4.06 -12.10 6.28
CA HIS A 206 -5.44 -11.63 6.53
C HIS A 206 -5.99 -12.13 7.86
N THR A 207 -5.78 -13.41 8.17
CA THR A 207 -6.28 -14.04 9.40
C THR A 207 -5.49 -13.54 10.61
N GLU A 208 -4.18 -13.37 10.48
CA GLU A 208 -3.34 -12.82 11.55
C GLU A 208 -3.74 -11.38 11.90
N ALA A 209 -3.78 -10.50 10.89
CA ALA A 209 -4.17 -9.11 11.06
C ALA A 209 -5.58 -8.98 11.63
N PHE A 210 -6.57 -9.67 11.04
CA PHE A 210 -7.96 -9.59 11.50
C PHE A 210 -8.14 -10.12 12.92
N ASN A 211 -7.47 -11.22 13.28
CA ASN A 211 -7.52 -11.74 14.65
C ASN A 211 -6.86 -10.79 15.66
N ALA A 212 -5.78 -10.10 15.29
CA ALA A 212 -5.14 -9.11 16.14
C ALA A 212 -6.10 -7.94 16.42
N PHE A 213 -6.77 -7.41 15.38
CA PHE A 213 -7.81 -6.39 15.55
C PHE A 213 -8.97 -6.88 16.43
N LEU A 214 -9.49 -8.07 16.17
CA LEU A 214 -10.60 -8.63 16.96
C LEU A 214 -10.23 -8.80 18.44
N LYS A 215 -9.03 -9.33 18.73
CA LYS A 215 -8.52 -9.50 20.10
C LYS A 215 -8.32 -8.16 20.78
N GLY A 216 -7.70 -7.19 20.11
CA GLY A 216 -7.50 -5.83 20.64
C GLY A 216 -8.82 -5.16 20.98
N ARG A 217 -9.81 -5.23 20.08
CA ARG A 217 -11.13 -4.66 20.34
C ARG A 217 -11.87 -5.35 21.49
N THR A 218 -11.74 -6.68 21.58
CA THR A 218 -12.28 -7.48 22.69
C THR A 218 -11.63 -7.10 24.02
N ALA A 219 -10.31 -6.91 24.05
CA ALA A 219 -9.57 -6.49 25.23
C ALA A 219 -10.01 -5.10 25.72
N ILE A 220 -10.26 -4.15 24.80
CA ILE A 220 -10.79 -2.82 25.13
C ILE A 220 -12.17 -2.93 25.80
N VAL A 221 -13.09 -3.72 25.22
CA VAL A 221 -14.45 -3.92 25.77
C VAL A 221 -14.41 -4.58 27.14
N ASN A 222 -13.49 -5.51 27.36
CA ASN A 222 -13.32 -6.22 28.63
C ASN A 222 -12.53 -5.43 29.67
N GLU A 223 -12.16 -4.17 29.39
CA GLU A 223 -11.34 -3.32 30.26
C GLU A 223 -10.02 -4.02 30.67
N ALA A 224 -9.40 -4.73 29.73
CA ALA A 224 -8.12 -5.40 29.94
C ALA A 224 -6.99 -4.41 30.23
N ALA A 225 -5.84 -4.93 30.68
CA ALA A 225 -4.67 -4.09 30.92
C ALA A 225 -4.21 -3.41 29.61
N GLU A 226 -3.80 -2.15 29.71
CA GLU A 226 -3.35 -1.36 28.57
C GLU A 226 -2.21 -2.04 27.78
N SER A 227 -1.31 -2.74 28.47
CA SER A 227 -0.24 -3.52 27.83
C SER A 227 -0.74 -4.66 26.95
N GLU A 228 -1.88 -5.27 27.28
CA GLU A 228 -2.51 -6.33 26.48
C GLU A 228 -3.13 -5.76 25.21
N ILE A 229 -3.84 -4.63 25.33
CA ILE A 229 -4.40 -3.90 24.18
C ILE A 229 -3.29 -3.47 23.22
N ARG A 230 -2.20 -2.92 23.76
CA ARG A 230 -1.02 -2.49 22.99
C ARG A 230 -0.33 -3.64 22.29
N SER A 231 -0.27 -4.82 22.94
CA SER A 231 0.27 -6.02 22.30
C SER A 231 -0.53 -6.39 21.06
N HIS A 232 -1.86 -6.35 21.11
CA HIS A 232 -2.69 -6.67 19.94
C HIS A 232 -2.61 -5.62 18.83
N ALA A 233 -2.41 -4.35 19.18
CA ALA A 233 -2.12 -3.32 18.17
C ALA A 233 -0.77 -3.56 17.49
N ALA A 234 0.26 -3.99 18.24
CA ALA A 234 1.55 -4.38 17.68
C ALA A 234 1.42 -5.62 16.77
N ASP A 235 0.69 -6.66 17.21
CA ASP A 235 0.42 -7.85 16.41
C ASP A 235 -0.26 -7.48 15.07
N ALA A 236 -1.21 -6.53 15.08
CA ALA A 236 -1.90 -6.08 13.87
C ALA A 236 -0.96 -5.33 12.91
N ARG A 237 -0.07 -4.49 13.44
CA ARG A 237 0.94 -3.76 12.66
C ARG A 237 1.98 -4.70 12.04
N GLU A 238 2.44 -5.68 12.80
CA GLU A 238 3.39 -6.70 12.32
C GLU A 238 2.78 -7.50 11.17
N ALA A 239 1.55 -8.01 11.35
CA ALA A 239 0.85 -8.74 10.30
C ALA A 239 0.65 -7.88 9.04
N TRP A 240 0.31 -6.60 9.20
CA TRP A 240 0.14 -5.69 8.07
C TRP A 240 1.47 -5.37 7.36
N GLU A 241 2.58 -5.21 8.09
CA GLU A 241 3.91 -5.06 7.48
C GLU A 241 4.31 -6.30 6.67
N LYS A 242 3.99 -7.51 7.15
CA LYS A 242 4.19 -8.73 6.36
C LYS A 242 3.40 -8.73 5.06
N VAL A 243 2.18 -8.16 5.04
CA VAL A 243 1.42 -7.95 3.79
C VAL A 243 2.15 -7.00 2.83
N VAL A 244 2.77 -5.93 3.34
CA VAL A 244 3.57 -5.00 2.52
C VAL A 244 4.78 -5.73 1.92
N ALA A 245 5.55 -6.43 2.74
CA ALA A 245 6.72 -7.20 2.28
C ALA A 245 6.34 -8.32 1.30
N ALA A 246 5.19 -8.97 1.52
CA ALA A 246 4.64 -9.98 0.62
C ALA A 246 4.29 -9.41 -0.76
N ASN A 247 3.81 -8.17 -0.81
CA ASN A 247 3.61 -7.46 -2.07
C ASN A 247 4.93 -7.14 -2.77
N VAL A 248 5.98 -6.75 -2.04
CA VAL A 248 7.33 -6.58 -2.64
C VAL A 248 7.75 -7.88 -3.34
N VAL A 249 7.69 -9.03 -2.65
CA VAL A 249 8.09 -10.33 -3.23
C VAL A 249 7.23 -10.71 -4.44
N HIS A 250 5.91 -10.56 -4.33
CA HIS A 250 4.98 -10.85 -5.43
C HIS A 250 5.35 -10.06 -6.69
N TYR A 251 5.50 -8.74 -6.59
CA TYR A 251 5.81 -7.93 -7.78
C TYR A 251 7.22 -8.17 -8.32
N LEU A 252 8.17 -8.61 -7.48
CA LEU A 252 9.47 -9.10 -7.96
C LEU A 252 9.36 -10.45 -8.70
N ASN A 253 8.39 -11.31 -8.38
CA ASN A 253 8.07 -12.50 -9.17
C ASN A 253 7.37 -12.13 -10.48
N SER A 254 6.46 -11.16 -10.45
CA SER A 254 5.80 -10.64 -11.65
C SER A 254 6.82 -10.06 -12.63
N MET A 255 7.77 -9.26 -12.14
CA MET A 255 8.90 -8.77 -12.96
C MET A 255 9.71 -9.92 -13.60
N GLU A 256 9.98 -10.99 -12.86
CA GLU A 256 10.66 -12.17 -13.42
C GLU A 256 9.81 -12.84 -14.51
N SER A 257 8.50 -12.93 -14.31
CA SER A 257 7.57 -13.49 -15.29
C SER A 257 7.51 -12.65 -16.57
N ASP A 258 7.54 -11.32 -16.46
CA ASP A 258 7.53 -10.41 -17.62
C ASP A 258 8.78 -10.60 -18.48
N VAL A 259 9.97 -10.63 -17.85
CA VAL A 259 11.22 -10.79 -18.58
C VAL A 259 11.39 -12.20 -19.16
N GLU A 260 10.81 -13.23 -18.51
CA GLU A 260 10.75 -14.59 -19.02
C GLU A 260 9.79 -14.74 -20.21
N ALA A 261 8.67 -14.00 -20.20
CA ALA A 261 7.75 -13.92 -21.35
C ALA A 261 8.40 -13.21 -22.55
N GLY A 262 9.33 -12.29 -22.28
CA GLY A 262 10.17 -11.63 -23.26
C GLY A 262 9.73 -10.20 -23.54
N ILE A 263 10.71 -9.30 -23.65
CA ILE A 263 10.51 -7.89 -23.99
C ILE A 263 11.14 -7.67 -25.37
N SER A 264 10.38 -7.08 -26.30
CA SER A 264 10.85 -6.83 -27.67
C SER A 264 11.85 -5.67 -27.75
N ASP A 265 12.69 -5.65 -28.80
CA ASP A 265 13.63 -4.55 -29.06
C ASP A 265 12.93 -3.18 -29.07
N SER A 266 11.71 -3.10 -29.63
CA SER A 266 10.92 -1.85 -29.60
C SER A 266 10.49 -1.45 -28.20
N GLU A 267 10.12 -2.40 -27.35
CA GLU A 267 9.73 -2.10 -25.96
C GLU A 267 10.93 -1.72 -25.11
N ILE A 268 12.13 -2.24 -25.42
CA ILE A 268 13.39 -1.82 -24.80
C ILE A 268 13.72 -0.38 -25.22
N ASP A 269 13.69 -0.10 -26.52
CA ASP A 269 14.02 1.22 -27.07
C ASP A 269 13.05 2.31 -26.60
N GLU A 270 11.76 1.99 -26.49
CA GLU A 270 10.69 2.91 -26.09
C GLU A 270 10.37 2.86 -24.59
N ARG A 271 10.99 1.93 -23.85
CA ARG A 271 10.74 1.65 -22.42
C ARG A 271 9.25 1.54 -22.05
N ASN A 272 8.45 0.89 -22.88
CA ASN A 272 6.97 0.96 -22.82
C ASN A 272 6.25 -0.39 -22.61
N ASN A 273 6.95 -1.44 -22.18
CA ASN A 273 6.29 -2.66 -21.73
C ASN A 273 5.45 -2.36 -20.48
N THR A 274 4.12 -2.41 -20.63
CA THR A 274 3.18 -1.93 -19.60
C THR A 274 3.23 -2.76 -18.33
N ASP A 275 3.31 -4.09 -18.46
CA ASP A 275 3.32 -5.00 -17.31
C ASP A 275 4.63 -4.85 -16.53
N PHE A 276 5.78 -4.86 -17.22
CA PHE A 276 7.09 -4.70 -16.59
C PHE A 276 7.25 -3.34 -15.88
N ASN A 277 6.76 -2.27 -16.51
CA ASN A 277 6.76 -0.93 -15.92
C ASN A 277 5.89 -0.88 -14.65
N ALA A 278 4.69 -1.45 -14.70
CA ALA A 278 3.78 -1.48 -13.56
C ALA A 278 4.32 -2.34 -12.41
N HIS A 279 4.78 -3.56 -12.68
CA HIS A 279 5.29 -4.45 -11.65
C HIS A 279 6.57 -3.91 -10.99
N TRP A 280 7.48 -3.30 -11.76
CA TRP A 280 8.62 -2.60 -11.16
C TRP A 280 8.20 -1.44 -10.26
N ALA A 281 7.23 -0.62 -10.72
CA ALA A 281 6.72 0.49 -9.94
C ALA A 281 6.12 -0.01 -8.62
N GLU A 282 5.24 -1.02 -8.68
CA GLU A 282 4.62 -1.60 -7.49
C GLU A 282 5.67 -2.18 -6.54
N ALA A 283 6.64 -2.96 -7.01
CA ALA A 283 7.74 -3.47 -6.17
C ALA A 283 8.47 -2.33 -5.44
N LYS A 284 8.84 -1.26 -6.16
CA LYS A 284 9.53 -0.10 -5.58
C LYS A 284 8.69 0.65 -4.56
N LEU A 285 7.39 0.81 -4.81
CA LEU A 285 6.47 1.56 -3.96
C LEU A 285 6.10 0.80 -2.68
N PHE A 286 6.01 -0.54 -2.74
CA PHE A 286 5.84 -1.33 -1.53
C PHE A 286 7.10 -1.32 -0.65
N VAL A 287 8.30 -1.21 -1.23
CA VAL A 287 9.53 -0.96 -0.44
C VAL A 287 9.46 0.40 0.28
N TRP A 288 9.06 1.48 -0.40
CA TRP A 288 8.84 2.75 0.29
C TRP A 288 7.76 2.67 1.36
N THR A 289 6.72 1.86 1.15
CA THR A 289 5.65 1.71 2.15
C THR A 289 6.17 1.17 3.49
N LEU A 290 7.20 0.30 3.48
CA LEU A 290 7.82 -0.23 4.70
C LEU A 290 8.43 0.87 5.59
N GLN A 291 8.77 2.05 5.05
CA GLN A 291 9.32 3.15 5.84
C GLN A 291 8.31 3.72 6.86
N TYR A 292 7.00 3.57 6.59
CA TYR A 292 5.93 4.16 7.39
C TYR A 292 5.45 3.27 8.55
N ASN A 293 6.23 2.25 8.95
CA ASN A 293 5.97 1.48 10.16
C ASN A 293 7.07 1.72 11.21
N PRO A 294 6.86 2.60 12.21
CA PRO A 294 7.94 3.08 13.10
C PRO A 294 8.48 2.04 14.10
N THR A 295 7.85 0.87 14.19
CA THR A 295 8.34 -0.26 14.99
C THR A 295 8.45 -1.53 14.15
N GLY A 296 8.48 -1.37 12.83
CA GLY A 296 8.57 -2.46 11.88
C GLY A 296 9.98 -2.98 11.68
N VAL A 297 10.10 -4.01 10.84
CA VAL A 297 11.37 -4.63 10.45
C VAL A 297 12.31 -3.59 9.84
N ALA A 298 11.80 -2.70 8.99
CA ALA A 298 12.59 -1.64 8.38
C ALA A 298 13.13 -0.61 9.39
N ALA A 299 12.45 -0.41 10.53
CA ALA A 299 12.90 0.47 11.61
C ALA A 299 13.94 -0.19 12.53
N SER A 300 14.19 -1.50 12.38
CA SER A 300 15.03 -2.31 13.29
C SER A 300 16.47 -2.55 12.81
N ASP A 301 16.92 -1.85 11.77
CA ASP A 301 18.17 -2.10 11.01
C ASP A 301 18.25 -3.49 10.33
N ALA A 302 17.22 -4.34 10.46
CA ALA A 302 17.18 -5.66 9.84
C ALA A 302 17.04 -5.60 8.31
N LEU A 303 16.50 -4.49 7.78
CA LEU A 303 16.36 -4.24 6.34
C LEU A 303 16.92 -2.87 5.98
N ASP A 304 17.99 -2.84 5.18
CA ASP A 304 18.52 -1.59 4.63
C ASP A 304 17.71 -1.16 3.40
N LEU A 305 16.72 -0.30 3.63
CA LEU A 305 15.86 0.24 2.56
C LEU A 305 16.64 1.01 1.49
N GLN A 306 17.74 1.69 1.84
CA GLN A 306 18.55 2.42 0.86
C GLN A 306 19.24 1.44 -0.09
N SER A 307 19.85 0.39 0.45
CA SER A 307 20.44 -0.67 -0.35
C SER A 307 19.40 -1.37 -1.22
N LEU A 308 18.20 -1.64 -0.69
CA LEU A 308 17.12 -2.26 -1.45
C LEU A 308 16.63 -1.37 -2.61
N HIS A 309 16.44 -0.07 -2.38
CA HIS A 309 16.11 0.87 -3.46
C HIS A 309 17.24 0.99 -4.50
N THR A 310 18.50 0.91 -4.07
CA THR A 310 19.65 0.89 -4.99
C THR A 310 19.62 -0.36 -5.87
N THR A 311 19.29 -1.52 -5.31
CA THR A 311 19.12 -2.78 -6.06
C THR A 311 17.99 -2.70 -7.08
N LEU A 312 16.85 -2.12 -6.72
CA LEU A 312 15.71 -1.95 -7.63
C LEU A 312 15.95 -0.91 -8.72
N GLY A 313 16.90 0.00 -8.52
CA GLY A 313 17.23 1.07 -9.45
C GLY A 313 16.21 2.20 -9.48
N ALA A 314 16.47 3.19 -10.33
CA ALA A 314 15.68 4.41 -10.47
C ALA A 314 14.53 4.32 -11.50
N ALA A 315 14.56 3.29 -12.36
CA ALA A 315 13.60 3.02 -13.42
C ALA A 315 13.52 1.49 -13.68
N PRO A 316 12.52 0.98 -14.41
CA PRO A 316 12.47 -0.44 -14.79
C PRO A 316 13.78 -0.88 -15.47
N PRO A 317 14.35 -2.05 -15.14
CA PRO A 317 15.71 -2.40 -15.51
C PRO A 317 15.82 -2.95 -16.95
N TYR A 318 15.34 -2.17 -17.93
CA TYR A 318 15.47 -2.46 -19.37
C TYR A 318 16.93 -2.60 -19.80
N ASP A 319 17.82 -1.75 -19.30
CA ASP A 319 19.24 -1.79 -19.66
C ASP A 319 19.91 -3.10 -19.19
N GLU A 320 19.49 -3.61 -18.02
CA GLU A 320 19.94 -4.91 -17.51
C GLU A 320 19.38 -6.05 -18.36
N TYR A 321 18.10 -5.95 -18.77
CA TYR A 321 17.48 -6.93 -19.66
C TYR A 321 18.14 -6.97 -21.04
N ASP A 322 18.42 -5.81 -21.66
CA ASP A 322 19.07 -5.73 -22.97
C ASP A 322 20.49 -6.33 -22.93
N GLN A 323 21.25 -6.05 -21.88
CA GLN A 323 22.63 -6.51 -21.76
C GLN A 323 22.75 -7.99 -21.37
N ASN A 324 21.92 -8.45 -20.45
CA ASN A 324 22.09 -9.73 -19.75
C ASN A 324 20.87 -10.66 -19.84
N GLY A 325 19.81 -10.24 -20.53
CA GLY A 325 18.55 -10.97 -20.67
C GLY A 325 17.78 -11.11 -19.36
N ALA A 326 16.75 -11.95 -19.37
CA ALA A 326 15.96 -12.29 -18.19
C ALA A 326 16.80 -12.74 -16.99
N SER A 327 17.89 -13.49 -17.24
CA SER A 327 18.79 -13.94 -16.18
C SER A 327 19.57 -12.81 -15.52
N GLY A 328 19.84 -11.71 -16.23
CA GLY A 328 20.44 -10.51 -15.67
C GLY A 328 19.53 -9.86 -14.64
N VAL A 329 18.29 -9.55 -15.05
CA VAL A 329 17.26 -8.97 -14.16
C VAL A 329 17.06 -9.87 -12.93
N LYS A 330 16.96 -11.19 -13.14
CA LYS A 330 16.81 -12.15 -12.04
C LYS A 330 17.98 -12.14 -11.06
N ASN A 331 19.22 -12.21 -11.56
CA ASN A 331 20.38 -12.37 -10.69
C ASN A 331 20.87 -11.06 -10.06
N ASN A 332 20.62 -9.92 -10.71
CA ASN A 332 21.18 -8.63 -10.33
C ASN A 332 20.14 -7.69 -9.69
N VAL A 333 18.84 -7.92 -9.92
CA VAL A 333 17.76 -7.05 -9.41
C VAL A 333 16.82 -7.84 -8.50
N THR A 334 16.00 -8.74 -9.04
CA THR A 334 14.90 -9.35 -8.29
C THR A 334 15.39 -10.35 -7.24
N GLY A 335 16.39 -11.18 -7.56
CA GLY A 335 16.96 -12.17 -6.64
C GLY A 335 17.58 -11.55 -5.39
N PRO A 336 18.51 -10.57 -5.52
CA PRO A 336 19.06 -9.88 -4.35
C PRO A 336 18.01 -9.12 -3.52
N ALA A 337 17.03 -8.48 -4.18
CA ALA A 337 15.94 -7.79 -3.49
C ALA A 337 15.06 -8.74 -2.69
N LYS A 338 14.69 -9.88 -3.28
CA LYS A 338 13.97 -10.99 -2.63
C LYS A 338 14.73 -11.53 -1.41
N GLN A 339 16.03 -11.78 -1.56
CA GLN A 339 16.88 -12.26 -0.46
C GLN A 339 16.90 -11.27 0.70
N ALA A 340 16.98 -9.96 0.43
CA ALA A 340 16.97 -8.94 1.47
C ALA A 340 15.67 -8.95 2.29
N ILE A 341 14.51 -9.12 1.64
CA ILE A 341 13.22 -9.26 2.33
C ILE A 341 13.18 -10.54 3.16
N GLN A 342 13.59 -11.67 2.58
CA GLN A 342 13.60 -12.98 3.26
C GLN A 342 14.49 -12.95 4.52
N ASP A 343 15.70 -12.41 4.40
CA ASP A 343 16.67 -12.31 5.51
C ASP A 343 16.15 -11.42 6.64
N ALA A 344 15.39 -10.36 6.30
CA ALA A 344 14.91 -9.40 7.28
C ALA A 344 13.68 -9.87 8.07
N PHE A 345 12.76 -10.58 7.41
CA PHE A 345 11.49 -10.98 8.04
C PHE A 345 11.54 -12.37 8.70
N GLU A 346 12.48 -13.24 8.33
CA GLU A 346 12.65 -14.60 8.88
C GLU A 346 11.35 -15.45 8.90
N ASP A 347 10.39 -15.15 8.02
CA ASP A 347 9.07 -15.81 7.95
C ASP A 347 9.08 -16.86 6.82
N PRO A 348 8.81 -18.15 7.10
CA PRO A 348 8.74 -19.20 6.09
C PRO A 348 7.72 -18.95 4.98
N ALA A 349 6.70 -18.11 5.23
CA ALA A 349 5.77 -17.70 4.19
C ALA A 349 6.48 -16.99 3.03
N PHE A 350 7.61 -16.31 3.30
CA PHE A 350 8.44 -15.74 2.24
C PHE A 350 9.18 -16.81 1.45
N ASP A 351 9.55 -17.94 2.04
CA ASP A 351 10.16 -19.06 1.29
C ASP A 351 9.16 -19.62 0.25
N GLU A 352 7.88 -19.74 0.61
CA GLU A 352 6.80 -20.15 -0.29
C GLU A 352 6.45 -19.04 -1.32
N ALA A 353 6.48 -17.77 -0.89
CA ALA A 353 6.31 -16.62 -1.77
C ALA A 353 7.38 -16.52 -2.86
N LEU A 354 8.60 -16.97 -2.57
CA LEU A 354 9.73 -16.93 -3.50
C LEU A 354 9.65 -18.00 -4.61
N SER A 355 8.81 -19.03 -4.47
CA SER A 355 8.70 -20.11 -5.44
C SER A 355 7.46 -20.05 -6.32
N ASP A 356 6.33 -19.54 -5.82
CA ASP A 356 5.02 -19.83 -6.45
C ASP A 356 4.01 -18.65 -6.48
N TRP A 357 4.39 -17.42 -6.13
CA TRP A 357 3.48 -16.24 -6.17
C TRP A 357 3.59 -15.39 -7.42
#